data_AF-A0A518DPP0-F1
#
_entry.id   AF-A0A518DPP0-F1
#
_cell.length_a   1.000
_cell.length_b   1.000
_cell.length_c   1.000
_cell.angle_alpha   90.00
_cell.angle_beta   90.00
_cell.angle_gamma   90.00
#
_symmetry.space_group_name_H-M   'P 1'
#
loop_
_entity.id
_entity.type
_entity.pdbx_description
1 polymer ?
#
loop_
_entity_poly.entity_id
_entity_poly.type
_entity_poly.pdbx_seq_one_letter_code
_entity_poly.pdbx_strand_id
1 'polypeptide(L)'
;MTTDAEQQWHVVQRWQEYASEGRANLLRVTAVASLYLVQLIHHLGFSDGTPAAAEFHRRATWIVAIWSFLVLGVLLCLRRRFFPPALKFVTTGADLVLLTLTAWVGGKSDSPLVYVYFVVLILAALRLNRALILFAVLGAMAGYEVLVGALDPVWFDAEHATPVVRNLVMLASLGLAGIMLGQIVCRVRTLAEEYQRRMSAAVSRPAESAAAPPASS
;
A
#
# COMPACT_ATOMS: atom_id res chain seq x y z
N MET A 1 28.46 4.21 -22.85
CA MET A 1 28.32 2.74 -22.92
C MET A 1 27.80 2.28 -21.58
N THR A 2 26.48 2.14 -21.44
CA THR A 2 25.93 1.41 -20.29
C THR A 2 26.37 -0.03 -20.44
N THR A 3 26.98 -0.60 -19.42
CA THR A 3 27.49 -1.97 -19.48
C THR A 3 26.29 -2.92 -19.64
N ASP A 4 26.42 -4.02 -20.38
CA ASP A 4 25.33 -4.99 -20.58
C ASP A 4 24.70 -5.46 -19.24
N ALA A 5 25.49 -5.43 -18.16
CA ALA A 5 25.05 -5.69 -16.79
C ALA A 5 24.02 -4.68 -16.26
N GLU A 6 24.18 -3.38 -16.52
CA GLU A 6 23.21 -2.35 -16.11
C GLU A 6 21.88 -2.53 -16.85
N GLN A 7 21.93 -2.85 -18.15
CA GLN A 7 20.72 -3.11 -18.93
C GLN A 7 19.98 -4.36 -18.44
N GLN A 8 20.70 -5.46 -18.18
CA GLN A 8 20.12 -6.68 -17.61
C GLN A 8 19.48 -6.42 -16.25
N TRP A 9 20.15 -5.66 -15.38
CA TRP A 9 19.62 -5.28 -14.09
C TRP A 9 18.32 -4.47 -14.21
N HIS A 10 18.27 -3.50 -15.12
CA HIS A 10 17.06 -2.73 -15.39
C HIS A 10 15.89 -3.61 -15.85
N VAL A 11 16.14 -4.61 -16.71
CA VAL A 11 15.09 -5.53 -17.16
C VAL A 11 14.55 -6.37 -15.99
N VAL A 12 15.43 -6.93 -15.16
CA VAL A 12 15.03 -7.71 -13.97
C VAL A 12 14.23 -6.87 -12.99
N GLN A 13 14.68 -5.64 -12.71
CA GLN A 13 13.98 -4.72 -11.82
C GLN A 13 12.56 -4.43 -12.33
N ARG A 14 12.40 -4.15 -13.63
CA ARG A 14 11.08 -3.88 -14.23
C ARG A 14 10.15 -5.08 -14.16
N TRP A 15 10.70 -6.29 -14.30
CA TRP A 15 9.93 -7.53 -14.19
C TRP A 15 9.45 -7.77 -12.76
N GLN A 16 10.31 -7.53 -11.76
CA GLN A 16 9.94 -7.61 -10.35
C GLN A 16 8.87 -6.56 -9.98
N GLU A 17 8.99 -5.32 -10.48
CA GLU A 17 7.97 -4.28 -10.31
C GLU A 17 6.61 -4.70 -10.90
N TYR A 18 6.62 -5.31 -12.08
CA TYR A 18 5.39 -5.81 -12.70
C TYR A 18 4.74 -6.92 -11.87
N ALA A 19 5.52 -7.87 -11.37
CA ALA A 19 5.02 -8.96 -10.54
C ALA A 19 4.49 -8.46 -9.18
N SER A 20 5.14 -7.46 -8.57
CA SER A 20 4.70 -6.90 -7.29
C SER A 20 3.38 -6.13 -7.44
N GLU A 21 3.15 -5.45 -8.55
CA GLU A 21 1.88 -4.78 -8.81
C GLU A 21 0.73 -5.74 -9.09
N GLY A 22 0.99 -6.87 -9.74
CA GLY A 22 -0.02 -7.94 -9.87
C GLY A 22 -0.48 -8.45 -8.51
N ARG A 23 0.46 -8.71 -7.59
CA ARG A 23 0.16 -9.14 -6.21
C ARG A 23 -0.55 -8.04 -5.42
N ALA A 24 -0.11 -6.79 -5.56
CA ALA A 24 -0.74 -5.65 -4.90
C ALA A 24 -2.20 -5.46 -5.38
N ASN A 25 -2.46 -5.64 -6.68
CA ASN A 25 -3.80 -5.54 -7.22
C ASN A 25 -4.71 -6.67 -6.74
N LEU A 26 -4.18 -7.89 -6.60
CA LEU A 26 -4.93 -9.01 -6.00
C LEU A 26 -5.31 -8.70 -4.55
N LEU A 27 -4.37 -8.21 -3.75
CA LEU A 27 -4.65 -7.83 -2.36
C LEU A 27 -5.64 -6.67 -2.27
N ARG A 28 -5.59 -5.72 -3.23
CA ARG A 28 -6.57 -4.64 -3.35
C ARG A 28 -7.98 -5.21 -3.58
N VAL A 29 -8.16 -6.15 -4.52
CA VAL A 29 -9.44 -6.84 -4.74
C VAL A 29 -9.93 -7.48 -3.44
N THR A 30 -9.08 -8.24 -2.76
CA THR A 30 -9.44 -8.93 -1.51
C THR A 30 -9.85 -7.93 -0.42
N ALA A 31 -9.12 -6.82 -0.28
CA ALA A 31 -9.43 -5.78 0.71
C ALA A 31 -10.79 -5.12 0.40
N VAL A 32 -11.02 -4.71 -0.84
CA VAL A 32 -12.29 -4.09 -1.27
C VAL A 32 -13.46 -5.05 -1.08
N ALA A 33 -13.30 -6.31 -1.50
CA ALA A 33 -14.32 -7.34 -1.34
C ALA A 33 -14.64 -7.58 0.14
N SER A 34 -13.62 -7.66 1.00
CA SER A 34 -13.80 -7.85 2.45
C SER A 34 -14.54 -6.67 3.09
N LEU A 35 -14.13 -5.43 2.77
CA LEU A 35 -14.77 -4.23 3.30
C LEU A 35 -16.24 -4.12 2.84
N TYR A 36 -16.50 -4.42 1.57
CA TYR A 36 -17.87 -4.41 1.05
C TYR A 36 -18.72 -5.53 1.67
N LEU A 37 -18.15 -6.70 1.90
CA LEU A 37 -18.85 -7.81 2.56
C LEU A 37 -19.26 -7.44 3.98
N VAL A 38 -18.36 -6.83 4.76
CA VAL A 38 -18.69 -6.32 6.10
C VAL A 38 -19.82 -5.29 6.04
N GLN A 39 -19.75 -4.36 5.09
CA GLN A 39 -20.79 -3.37 4.86
C GLN A 39 -22.15 -4.00 4.47
N LEU A 40 -22.12 -5.05 3.66
CA LEU A 40 -23.31 -5.78 3.24
C LEU A 40 -23.94 -6.54 4.40
N ILE A 41 -23.12 -7.22 5.22
CA ILE A 41 -23.57 -7.90 6.44
C ILE A 41 -24.20 -6.90 7.41
N HIS A 42 -23.57 -5.74 7.60
CA HIS A 42 -24.13 -4.68 8.44
C HIS A 42 -25.48 -4.19 7.90
N HIS A 43 -25.59 -3.98 6.59
CA HIS A 43 -26.84 -3.52 5.97
C HIS A 43 -27.96 -4.55 6.03
N LEU A 44 -27.67 -5.84 5.79
CA LEU A 44 -28.69 -6.90 5.77
C LEU A 44 -29.08 -7.41 7.16
N GLY A 45 -28.14 -7.42 8.11
CA GLY A 45 -28.33 -8.05 9.41
C GLY A 45 -28.57 -7.09 10.58
N PHE A 46 -28.07 -5.85 10.50
CA PHE A 46 -28.02 -4.94 11.65
C PHE A 46 -28.65 -3.57 11.39
N SER A 47 -29.12 -3.31 10.17
CA SER A 47 -29.74 -2.05 9.83
C SER A 47 -31.25 -2.11 10.05
N ASP A 48 -31.78 -1.15 10.82
CA ASP A 48 -33.22 -1.02 11.10
C ASP A 48 -34.08 -0.60 9.87
N GLY A 49 -33.56 -0.77 8.65
CA GLY A 49 -34.25 -0.38 7.42
C GLY A 49 -34.45 1.13 7.26
N THR A 50 -33.75 1.96 8.05
CA THR A 50 -33.93 3.41 8.01
C THR A 50 -33.48 4.00 6.67
N PRO A 51 -34.12 5.09 6.19
CA PRO A 51 -33.72 5.78 4.97
C PRO A 51 -32.24 6.22 4.98
N ALA A 52 -31.74 6.61 6.16
CA ALA A 52 -30.34 6.99 6.36
C ALA A 52 -29.37 5.83 6.08
N ALA A 53 -29.71 4.61 6.52
CA ALA A 53 -28.88 3.44 6.27
C ALA A 53 -28.91 2.99 4.81
N ALA A 54 -30.06 3.11 4.14
CA ALA A 54 -30.17 2.87 2.70
C ALA A 54 -29.34 3.87 1.89
N GLU A 55 -29.34 5.15 2.28
CA GLU A 55 -28.49 6.15 1.64
C GLU A 55 -26.99 5.89 1.86
N PHE A 56 -26.60 5.49 3.08
CA PHE A 56 -25.24 5.08 3.38
C PHE A 56 -24.80 3.90 2.51
N HIS A 57 -25.63 2.85 2.41
CA HIS A 57 -25.37 1.70 1.55
C HIS A 57 -25.22 2.09 0.07
N ARG A 58 -26.08 2.98 -0.43
CA ARG A 58 -26.00 3.50 -1.81
C ARG A 58 -24.69 4.23 -2.07
N ARG A 59 -24.26 5.12 -1.16
CA ARG A 59 -22.98 5.85 -1.28
C ARG A 59 -21.78 4.91 -1.20
N ALA A 60 -21.79 3.97 -0.25
CA ALA A 60 -20.74 2.97 -0.12
C ALA A 60 -20.60 2.10 -1.39
N THR A 61 -21.73 1.71 -1.98
CA THR A 61 -21.76 0.91 -3.23
C THR A 61 -21.16 1.68 -4.40
N TRP A 62 -21.45 2.98 -4.53
CA TRP A 62 -20.81 3.83 -5.54
C TRP A 62 -19.29 3.91 -5.37
N ILE A 63 -18.81 4.07 -4.14
CA ILE A 63 -17.36 4.11 -3.87
C ILE A 63 -16.70 2.77 -4.23
N VAL A 64 -17.31 1.65 -3.85
CA VAL A 64 -16.81 0.31 -4.19
C VAL A 64 -16.84 0.06 -5.70
N ALA A 65 -17.85 0.57 -6.42
CA ALA A 65 -17.90 0.50 -7.87
C ALA A 65 -16.72 1.26 -8.51
N ILE A 66 -16.45 2.50 -8.07
CA ILE A 66 -15.28 3.27 -8.51
C ILE A 66 -13.98 2.53 -8.21
N TRP A 67 -13.86 1.95 -7.02
CA TRP A 67 -12.68 1.17 -6.62
C TRP A 67 -12.49 -0.08 -7.50
N SER A 68 -13.59 -0.74 -7.87
CA SER A 68 -13.59 -1.88 -8.79
C SER A 68 -13.14 -1.49 -10.20
N PHE A 69 -13.57 -0.32 -10.69
CA PHE A 69 -13.08 0.23 -11.96
C PHE A 69 -11.58 0.56 -11.90
N LEU A 70 -11.08 1.09 -10.78
CA LEU A 70 -9.65 1.34 -10.58
C LEU A 70 -8.85 0.02 -10.65
N VAL A 71 -9.29 -1.01 -9.92
CA VAL A 71 -8.69 -2.36 -9.97
C VAL A 71 -8.67 -2.92 -11.39
N LEU A 72 -9.80 -2.81 -12.10
CA LEU A 72 -9.93 -3.32 -13.46
C LEU A 72 -9.03 -2.55 -14.43
N GLY A 73 -8.92 -1.23 -14.26
CA GLY A 73 -8.01 -0.37 -15.02
C GLY A 73 -6.55 -0.78 -14.82
N VAL A 74 -6.14 -1.05 -13.58
CA VAL A 74 -4.80 -1.58 -13.28
C VAL A 74 -4.58 -2.93 -13.94
N LEU A 75 -5.56 -3.84 -13.83
CA LEU A 75 -5.48 -5.16 -14.46
C LEU A 75 -5.35 -5.06 -15.99
N LEU A 76 -6.08 -4.13 -16.62
CA LEU A 76 -6.02 -3.87 -18.05
C LEU A 76 -4.65 -3.31 -18.45
N CYS A 77 -4.11 -2.35 -17.70
CA CYS A 77 -2.76 -1.81 -17.90
C CYS A 77 -1.70 -2.91 -17.81
N LEU A 78 -1.80 -3.78 -16.80
CA LEU A 78 -0.92 -4.94 -16.65
C LEU A 78 -1.04 -5.87 -17.86
N ARG A 79 -2.27 -6.27 -18.25
CA ARG A 79 -2.49 -7.12 -19.43
C ARG A 79 -1.95 -6.54 -20.73
N ARG A 80 -2.01 -5.21 -20.90
CA ARG A 80 -1.41 -4.52 -22.05
C ARG A 80 0.10 -4.29 -21.95
N ARG A 81 0.75 -4.80 -20.90
CA ARG A 81 2.17 -4.59 -20.59
C ARG A 81 2.57 -3.11 -20.51
N PHE A 82 1.60 -2.23 -20.25
CA PHE A 82 1.83 -0.80 -20.13
C PHE A 82 1.99 -0.44 -18.66
N PHE A 83 3.24 -0.23 -18.24
CA PHE A 83 3.57 -0.01 -16.83
C PHE A 83 4.33 1.32 -16.62
N PRO A 84 3.62 2.46 -16.59
CA PRO A 84 4.27 3.74 -16.33
C PRO A 84 4.73 3.81 -14.87
N PRO A 85 5.91 4.40 -14.58
CA PRO A 85 6.44 4.49 -13.22
C PRO A 85 5.51 5.20 -12.23
N ALA A 86 4.65 6.09 -12.72
CA ALA A 86 3.67 6.83 -11.93
C ALA A 86 2.47 5.97 -11.46
N LEU A 87 2.20 4.82 -12.09
CA LEU A 87 0.98 4.03 -11.83
C LEU A 87 0.85 3.62 -10.35
N LYS A 88 1.98 3.28 -9.71
CA LYS A 88 2.02 2.91 -8.29
C LYS A 88 1.61 4.05 -7.37
N PHE A 89 2.00 5.28 -7.70
CA PHE A 89 1.64 6.48 -6.92
C PHE A 89 0.19 6.87 -7.18
N VAL A 90 -0.25 6.86 -8.44
CA VAL A 90 -1.63 7.17 -8.83
C VAL A 90 -2.60 6.20 -8.16
N THR A 91 -2.33 4.90 -8.22
CA THR A 91 -3.25 3.91 -7.64
C THR A 91 -3.25 3.93 -6.12
N THR A 92 -2.10 4.13 -5.48
CA THR A 92 -2.05 4.32 -4.01
C THR A 92 -2.76 5.61 -3.58
N GLY A 93 -2.59 6.70 -4.33
CA GLY A 93 -3.28 7.97 -4.07
C GLY A 93 -4.79 7.83 -4.23
N ALA A 94 -5.24 7.13 -5.27
CA ALA A 94 -6.65 6.82 -5.47
C ALA A 94 -7.20 5.92 -4.34
N ASP A 95 -6.44 4.91 -3.88
CA ASP A 95 -6.83 4.07 -2.74
C ASP A 95 -7.01 4.92 -1.47
N LEU A 96 -6.10 5.86 -1.21
CA LEU A 96 -6.20 6.77 -0.07
C LEU A 96 -7.43 7.67 -0.17
N VAL A 97 -7.66 8.31 -1.33
CA VAL A 97 -8.83 9.17 -1.55
C VAL A 97 -10.13 8.39 -1.38
N LEU A 98 -10.25 7.21 -2.01
CA LEU A 98 -11.45 6.37 -1.91
C LEU A 98 -11.68 5.91 -0.47
N LEU A 99 -10.61 5.57 0.25
CA LEU A 99 -10.70 5.20 1.66
C LEU A 99 -11.15 6.38 2.53
N THR A 100 -10.57 7.57 2.32
CA THR A 100 -10.98 8.79 3.01
C THR A 100 -12.45 9.10 2.73
N LEU A 101 -12.91 8.99 1.49
CA LEU A 101 -14.32 9.18 1.13
C LEU A 101 -15.23 8.14 1.81
N THR A 102 -14.78 6.88 1.90
CA THR A 102 -15.54 5.83 2.58
C THR A 102 -15.67 6.13 4.07
N ALA A 103 -14.57 6.51 4.73
CA ALA A 103 -14.56 6.88 6.14
C ALA A 103 -15.42 8.14 6.40
N TRP A 104 -15.34 9.14 5.51
CA TRP A 104 -16.17 10.34 5.58
C TRP A 104 -17.66 10.01 5.60
N VAL A 105 -18.08 9.10 4.74
CA VAL A 105 -19.48 8.68 4.61
C VAL A 105 -19.93 7.80 5.79
N GLY A 106 -19.00 7.05 6.41
CA GLY A 106 -19.29 6.05 7.46
C GLY A 106 -19.05 6.48 8.90
N GLY A 107 -19.05 7.78 9.20
CA GLY A 107 -18.87 8.30 10.57
C GLY A 107 -17.60 9.12 10.79
N LYS A 108 -16.91 9.54 9.71
CA LYS A 108 -15.75 10.44 9.73
C LYS A 108 -14.59 9.85 10.56
N SER A 109 -14.04 10.55 11.56
CA SER A 109 -12.87 10.08 12.34
C SER A 109 -13.21 9.05 13.43
N ASP A 110 -14.48 8.96 13.83
CA ASP A 110 -14.94 7.96 14.80
C ASP A 110 -15.18 6.58 14.18
N SER A 111 -15.18 6.53 12.85
CA SER A 111 -15.38 5.28 12.13
C SER A 111 -14.19 4.34 12.33
N PRO A 112 -14.42 3.05 12.62
CA PRO A 112 -13.35 2.04 12.63
C PRO A 112 -12.68 1.88 11.24
N LEU A 113 -13.25 2.48 10.19
CA LEU A 113 -12.65 2.55 8.86
C LEU A 113 -11.30 3.28 8.83
N VAL A 114 -11.00 4.14 9.81
CA VAL A 114 -9.68 4.81 9.90
C VAL A 114 -8.56 3.78 10.04
N TYR A 115 -8.80 2.62 10.67
CA TYR A 115 -7.78 1.58 10.80
C TYR A 115 -7.38 0.94 9.45
N VAL A 116 -8.18 1.12 8.40
CA VAL A 116 -7.87 0.61 7.06
C VAL A 116 -6.70 1.37 6.43
N TYR A 117 -6.35 2.58 6.91
CA TYR A 117 -5.12 3.27 6.47
C TYR A 117 -3.88 2.40 6.70
N PHE A 118 -3.81 1.65 7.81
CA PHE A 118 -2.71 0.72 8.06
C PHE A 118 -2.61 -0.39 7.03
N VAL A 119 -3.76 -0.87 6.51
CA VAL A 119 -3.79 -1.85 5.43
C VAL A 119 -3.18 -1.26 4.15
N VAL A 120 -3.52 0.00 3.82
CA VAL A 120 -2.91 0.70 2.66
C VAL A 120 -1.40 0.86 2.83
N LEU A 121 -0.92 1.16 4.03
CA LEU A 121 0.51 1.22 4.34
C LEU A 121 1.20 -0.14 4.11
N ILE A 122 0.60 -1.23 4.58
CA ILE A 122 1.11 -2.59 4.36
C ILE A 122 1.15 -2.91 2.86
N LEU A 123 0.10 -2.58 2.11
CA LEU A 123 0.06 -2.76 0.65
C LEU A 123 1.15 -1.95 -0.07
N ALA A 124 1.42 -0.73 0.37
CA ALA A 124 2.49 0.10 -0.16
C ALA A 124 3.87 -0.51 0.14
N ALA A 125 4.07 -1.08 1.33
CA ALA A 125 5.32 -1.73 1.71
C ALA A 125 5.63 -3.00 0.89
N LEU A 126 4.60 -3.76 0.51
CA LEU A 126 4.74 -4.96 -0.33
C LEU A 126 5.29 -4.66 -1.74
N ARG A 127 5.17 -3.41 -2.21
CA ARG A 127 5.78 -2.96 -3.48
C ARG A 127 7.27 -2.66 -3.35
N LEU A 128 7.86 -2.87 -2.16
CA LEU A 128 9.28 -2.71 -1.83
C LEU A 128 9.87 -1.37 -2.28
N ASN A 129 9.06 -0.30 -2.32
CA ASN A 129 9.47 1.02 -2.78
C ASN A 129 9.39 2.03 -1.63
N ARG A 130 10.56 2.46 -1.14
CA ARG A 130 10.66 3.41 -0.02
C ARG A 130 9.94 4.74 -0.29
N ALA A 131 10.04 5.28 -1.50
CA ALA A 131 9.38 6.54 -1.85
C ALA A 131 7.84 6.39 -1.82
N LEU A 132 7.34 5.22 -2.20
CA LEU A 132 5.91 4.93 -2.15
C LEU A 132 5.40 4.78 -0.72
N ILE A 133 6.19 4.18 0.16
CA ILE A 133 5.85 4.09 1.60
C ILE A 133 5.74 5.49 2.19
N LEU A 134 6.71 6.36 1.94
CA LEU A 134 6.66 7.74 2.42
C LEU A 134 5.43 8.48 1.88
N PHE A 135 5.15 8.35 0.59
CA PHE A 135 3.94 8.91 -0.03
C PHE A 135 2.66 8.38 0.62
N ALA A 136 2.58 7.07 0.88
CA ALA A 136 1.42 6.45 1.51
C ALA A 136 1.22 6.91 2.96
N VAL A 137 2.31 7.07 3.72
CA VAL A 137 2.27 7.55 5.11
C VAL A 137 1.79 9.00 5.17
N LEU A 138 2.40 9.89 4.38
CA LEU A 138 2.00 11.29 4.31
C LEU A 138 0.56 11.43 3.81
N GLY A 139 0.19 10.65 2.79
CA GLY A 139 -1.17 10.64 2.27
C GLY A 139 -2.21 10.09 3.26
N ALA A 140 -1.85 9.07 4.05
CA ALA A 140 -2.73 8.55 5.12
C ALA A 140 -2.90 9.54 6.27
N MET A 141 -1.82 10.20 6.70
CA MET A 141 -1.88 11.29 7.68
C MET A 141 -2.76 12.42 7.18
N ALA A 142 -2.53 12.89 5.95
CA ALA A 142 -3.34 13.96 5.34
C ALA A 142 -4.81 13.54 5.19
N GLY A 143 -5.09 12.32 4.73
CA GLY A 143 -6.44 11.79 4.60
C GLY A 143 -7.15 11.67 5.95
N TYR A 144 -6.43 11.32 7.01
CA TYR A 144 -6.98 11.31 8.37
C TYR A 144 -7.26 12.73 8.89
N GLU A 145 -6.34 13.67 8.68
CA GLU A 145 -6.54 15.07 9.06
C GLU A 145 -7.73 15.72 8.34
N VAL A 146 -7.97 15.35 7.08
CA VAL A 146 -9.17 15.76 6.34
C VAL A 146 -10.44 15.26 7.05
N LEU A 147 -10.45 14.06 7.62
CA LEU A 147 -11.60 13.53 8.37
C LEU A 147 -11.78 14.24 9.71
N VAL A 148 -10.69 14.61 10.37
CA VAL A 148 -10.71 15.38 11.63
C VAL A 148 -11.24 16.79 11.36
N GLY A 149 -10.70 17.51 10.38
CA GLY A 149 -11.18 18.84 10.00
C GLY A 149 -12.63 18.87 9.49
N ALA A 150 -13.13 17.75 8.96
CA ALA A 150 -14.53 17.61 8.57
C ALA A 150 -15.50 17.42 9.76
N LEU A 151 -14.98 17.04 10.92
CA LEU A 151 -15.72 16.99 12.18
C LEU A 151 -15.58 18.29 12.94
N ASP A 152 -14.37 18.85 12.96
CA ASP A 152 -14.03 20.04 13.71
C ASP A 152 -13.46 21.13 12.79
N PRO A 153 -14.31 22.05 12.28
CA PRO A 153 -13.85 23.12 11.40
C PRO A 153 -12.99 24.15 12.14
N VAL A 154 -13.04 24.21 13.47
CA VAL A 154 -12.24 25.11 14.30
C VAL A 154 -11.17 24.28 14.98
N TRP A 155 -10.08 24.03 14.25
CA TRP A 155 -8.97 23.13 14.59
C TRP A 155 -8.33 23.28 16.00
N PHE A 156 -8.74 24.26 16.81
CA PHE A 156 -8.18 24.58 18.13
C PHE A 156 -9.17 25.25 19.11
N ASP A 157 -10.44 24.85 19.14
CA ASP A 157 -11.38 25.37 20.17
C ASP A 157 -11.35 24.51 21.45
N ALA A 158 -11.72 25.04 22.61
CA ALA A 158 -11.62 24.30 23.89
C ALA A 158 -12.52 23.04 23.94
N GLU A 159 -13.59 23.00 23.13
CA GLU A 159 -14.57 21.91 23.03
C GLU A 159 -14.34 21.05 21.77
N HIS A 160 -13.22 20.34 21.71
CA HIS A 160 -12.91 19.49 20.54
C HIS A 160 -13.88 18.31 20.41
N ALA A 161 -14.44 18.11 19.21
CA ALA A 161 -15.25 16.93 18.89
C ALA A 161 -14.42 15.63 18.89
N THR A 162 -13.14 15.73 18.51
CA THR A 162 -12.16 14.64 18.65
C THR A 162 -11.12 15.00 19.69
N PRO A 163 -10.93 14.19 20.75
CA PRO A 163 -9.87 14.44 21.74
C PRO A 163 -8.50 14.56 21.05
N VAL A 164 -7.80 15.68 21.27
CA VAL A 164 -6.47 15.96 20.66
C VAL A 164 -5.50 14.79 20.87
N VAL A 165 -5.54 14.17 22.04
CA VAL A 165 -4.73 12.98 22.37
C VAL A 165 -4.98 11.84 21.39
N ARG A 166 -6.24 11.58 21.01
CA ARG A 166 -6.58 10.53 20.03
C ARG A 166 -6.04 10.87 18.64
N ASN A 167 -6.14 12.14 18.22
CA ASN A 167 -5.57 12.59 16.94
C ASN A 167 -4.05 12.34 16.89
N LEU A 168 -3.34 12.82 17.91
CA LEU A 168 -1.88 12.66 18.02
C LEU A 168 -1.46 11.19 18.08
N VAL A 169 -2.17 10.36 18.84
CA VAL A 169 -1.88 8.91 18.92
C VAL A 169 -2.07 8.24 17.56
N MET A 170 -3.12 8.57 16.80
CA MET A 170 -3.33 8.01 15.47
C MET A 170 -2.23 8.43 14.48
N LEU A 171 -1.90 9.73 14.42
CA LEU A 171 -0.82 10.22 13.57
C LEU A 171 0.53 9.59 13.92
N ALA A 172 0.86 9.53 15.22
CA ALA A 172 2.07 8.89 15.70
C ALA A 172 2.10 7.41 15.31
N SER A 173 0.97 6.70 15.44
CA SER A 173 0.85 5.30 15.05
C SER A 173 1.05 5.08 13.54
N LEU A 174 0.44 5.92 12.69
CA LEU A 174 0.65 5.87 11.24
C LEU A 174 2.11 6.16 10.86
N GLY A 175 2.73 7.15 11.51
CA GLY A 175 4.12 7.51 11.29
C GLY A 175 5.09 6.40 11.70
N LEU A 176 4.91 5.85 12.90
CA LEU A 176 5.70 4.74 13.42
C LEU A 176 5.53 3.48 12.55
N ALA A 177 4.31 3.13 12.18
CA ALA A 177 4.05 2.02 11.26
C ALA A 177 4.77 2.22 9.91
N GLY A 178 4.72 3.44 9.37
CA GLY A 178 5.45 3.83 8.16
C GLY A 178 6.96 3.65 8.27
N ILE A 179 7.55 4.11 9.38
CA ILE A 179 8.98 3.94 9.67
C ILE A 179 9.34 2.46 9.78
N MET A 180 8.59 1.68 10.55
CA MET A 180 8.84 0.24 10.72
C MET A 180 8.78 -0.51 9.39
N LEU A 181 7.75 -0.26 8.58
CA LEU A 181 7.62 -0.85 7.25
C LEU A 181 8.78 -0.42 6.34
N GLY A 182 9.18 0.86 6.39
CA GLY A 182 10.35 1.36 5.68
C GLY A 182 11.64 0.63 6.07
N GLN A 183 11.86 0.39 7.36
CA GLN A 183 13.02 -0.35 7.86
C GLN A 183 13.00 -1.82 7.42
N ILE A 184 11.83 -2.47 7.45
CA ILE A 184 11.66 -3.84 6.95
C ILE A 184 12.05 -3.91 5.47
N VAL A 185 11.57 -2.98 4.65
CA VAL A 185 11.90 -2.95 3.21
C VAL A 185 13.39 -2.70 2.98
N CYS A 186 14.01 -1.77 3.72
CA CYS A 186 15.45 -1.56 3.65
C CYS A 186 16.22 -2.84 4.02
N ARG A 187 15.82 -3.52 5.10
CA ARG A 187 16.45 -4.76 5.56
C ARG A 187 16.35 -5.88 4.53
N VAL A 188 15.18 -6.06 3.91
CA VAL A 188 14.96 -7.06 2.87
C VAL A 188 15.85 -6.80 1.65
N ARG A 189 16.03 -5.54 1.25
CA ARG A 189 16.94 -5.16 0.15
C ARG A 189 18.39 -5.53 0.46
N THR A 190 18.88 -5.18 1.65
CA THR A 190 20.24 -5.53 2.08
C THR A 190 20.48 -7.04 2.08
N LEU A 191 19.51 -7.84 2.55
CA LEU A 191 19.61 -9.30 2.55
C LEU A 191 19.66 -9.88 1.12
N ALA A 192 18.88 -9.32 0.19
CA ALA A 192 18.89 -9.74 -1.20
C ALA A 192 20.24 -9.44 -1.88
N GLU A 193 20.80 -8.25 -1.64
CA GLU A 193 22.12 -7.85 -2.15
C GLU A 193 23.25 -8.70 -1.58
N GLU A 194 23.18 -9.06 -0.29
CA GLU A 194 24.16 -9.96 0.34
C GLU A 194 24.07 -11.38 -0.22
N TYR A 195 22.85 -11.90 -0.41
CA TYR A 195 22.63 -13.21 -1.02
C TYR A 195 23.19 -13.27 -2.45
N GLN A 196 22.95 -12.24 -3.25
CA GLN A 196 23.48 -12.14 -4.62
C GLN A 196 25.02 -12.13 -4.62
N ARG A 197 25.66 -11.37 -3.72
CA ARG A 197 27.13 -11.35 -3.58
C ARG A 197 27.71 -12.72 -3.23
N ARG A 198 27.07 -13.45 -2.31
CA ARG A 198 27.50 -14.81 -1.92
C ARG A 198 27.35 -15.79 -3.08
N MET A 199 26.26 -15.69 -3.84
CA MET A 199 26.04 -16.53 -5.02
C MET A 199 27.08 -16.26 -6.11
N SER A 200 27.38 -14.99 -6.41
CA SER A 200 28.41 -14.64 -7.39
C SER A 200 29.79 -15.16 -6.96
N ALA A 201 30.15 -15.04 -5.68
CA ALA A 201 31.44 -15.55 -5.17
C ALA A 201 31.55 -17.08 -5.22
N ALA A 202 30.44 -17.80 -4.99
CA ALA A 202 30.38 -19.25 -5.11
C ALA A 202 30.53 -19.73 -6.56
N VAL A 203 29.99 -18.98 -7.54
CA VAL A 203 30.13 -19.29 -8.97
C VAL A 203 31.55 -19.02 -9.49
N SER A 204 32.31 -18.10 -8.88
CA SER A 204 33.69 -17.79 -9.30
C SER A 204 34.74 -18.79 -8.80
N ARG A 205 34.53 -19.43 -7.65
CA ARG A 205 35.46 -20.40 -7.03
C ARG A 205 35.73 -21.72 -7.78
N PRO A 206 34.82 -22.30 -8.60
CA PRO A 206 35.06 -23.57 -9.28
C PRO A 206 36.21 -23.53 -10.30
N ALA A 207 36.51 -22.36 -10.87
CA ALA A 207 37.59 -22.20 -11.85
C ALA A 207 38.99 -22.27 -11.20
N GLU A 208 39.11 -21.91 -9.93
CA GLU A 208 40.40 -21.86 -9.22
C GLU A 208 40.80 -23.24 -8.66
N SER A 209 39.81 -24.07 -8.29
CA SER A 209 40.04 -25.44 -7.83
C SER A 209 40.47 -26.42 -8.93
N ALA A 210 40.15 -26.14 -10.20
CA ALA A 210 40.53 -26.99 -11.33
C ALA A 210 41.94 -26.70 -11.88
N ALA A 211 42.56 -25.59 -11.47
CA ALA A 211 43.88 -25.14 -11.93
C ALA A 211 45.03 -25.52 -10.99
N ALA A 212 44.76 -26.20 -9.87
CA ALA A 212 45.81 -26.68 -8.97
C ALA A 212 46.56 -27.86 -9.63
N PRO A 213 47.85 -27.71 -10.00
CA PRO A 213 48.60 -28.81 -10.60
C PRO A 213 48.73 -29.96 -9.58
N PRO A 214 48.72 -31.23 -10.05
CA PRO A 214 48.90 -32.37 -9.17
C PRO A 214 50.25 -32.24 -8.46
N ALA A 215 50.24 -32.27 -7.13
CA ALA A 215 51.44 -32.23 -6.32
C ALA A 215 52.35 -33.40 -6.74
N SER A 216 53.50 -33.07 -7.33
CA SER A 216 54.51 -34.06 -7.72
C SER A 216 55.07 -34.72 -6.47
N SER A 217 54.70 -35.99 -6.28
CA SER A 217 55.33 -36.95 -5.36
C SER A 217 56.64 -37.46 -5.90
#